data_AF-A0A938KCY8-F1
#
_entry.id   AF-A0A938KCY8-F1
#
_cell.length_a   1.000
_cell.length_b   1.000
_cell.length_c   1.000
_cell.angle_alpha   90.00
_cell.angle_beta   90.00
_cell.angle_gamma   90.00
#
_symmetry.space_group_name_H-M   'P 1'
#
loop_
_entity.id
_entity.type
_entity.pdbx_description
1 polymer ?
#
loop_
_entity_poly.entity_id
_entity_poly.type
_entity_poly.pdbx_seq_one_letter_code
_entity_poly.pdbx_strand_id
1 'polypeptide(L)' 'MRHITGIILGSLILTSLTAFAAEDRRQRVLDDRTQVQAQGDWVYNDLGKGTEEAKRTGKPLLVVLRCIP' A
#
# COMPACT_ATOMS: atom_id res chain seq x y z
N MET A 1 4.39 -45.54 -5.66
CA MET A 1 3.15 -44.73 -5.67
C MET A 1 2.79 -44.17 -4.29
N ARG A 2 2.69 -44.97 -3.21
CA ARG A 2 2.43 -44.49 -1.83
C ARG A 2 3.34 -43.36 -1.31
N HIS A 3 4.62 -43.40 -1.64
CA HIS A 3 5.59 -42.35 -1.23
C HIS A 3 5.42 -41.04 -2.00
N ILE A 4 5.00 -41.10 -3.27
CA ILE A 4 4.80 -39.92 -4.13
C ILE A 4 3.56 -39.15 -3.65
N THR A 5 2.49 -39.86 -3.27
CA THR A 5 1.28 -39.27 -2.69
C THR A 5 1.58 -38.56 -1.37
N GLY A 6 2.44 -39.14 -0.52
CA GLY A 6 2.85 -38.52 0.75
C GLY A 6 3.68 -37.25 0.57
N ILE A 7 4.57 -37.22 -0.43
CA ILE A 7 5.39 -36.04 -0.76
C ILE A 7 4.51 -34.91 -1.31
N ILE A 8 3.56 -35.22 -2.21
CA ILE A 8 2.64 -34.21 -2.77
C ILE A 8 1.75 -33.63 -1.68
N LEU A 9 1.21 -34.48 -0.80
CA LEU A 9 0.35 -34.02 0.30
C LEU A 9 1.13 -33.19 1.34
N GLY A 10 2.36 -33.59 1.67
CA GLY A 10 3.24 -32.84 2.56
C GLY A 10 3.65 -31.48 1.98
N SER A 11 3.94 -31.43 0.67
CA SER A 11 4.26 -30.17 -0.01
C SER A 11 3.07 -29.21 -0.08
N LEU A 12 1.82 -29.72 -0.15
CA LEU A 12 0.62 -28.89 -0.23
C LEU A 12 0.27 -28.23 1.12
N ILE A 13 0.57 -28.90 2.23
CA ILE A 13 0.36 -28.38 3.59
C ILE A 13 1.38 -27.30 3.95
N LEU A 14 2.63 -27.41 3.44
CA LEU A 14 3.68 -26.43 3.74
C LEU A 14 3.41 -25.06 3.07
N THR A 15 2.75 -25.04 1.91
CA THR A 15 2.39 -23.80 1.21
C THR A 15 1.23 -23.04 1.84
N SER A 16 0.45 -23.67 2.73
CA SER A 16 -0.72 -23.03 3.34
C SER A 16 -0.40 -22.21 4.60
N LEU A 17 0.78 -22.38 5.20
CA LEU A 17 1.17 -21.68 6.44
C LEU A 17 1.64 -20.23 6.23
N THR A 18 1.90 -19.80 5.01
CA THR A 18 2.27 -18.40 4.71
C THR A 18 1.05 -17.49 4.54
N ALA A 19 -0.15 -18.04 4.70
CA ALA A 19 -1.38 -17.32 4.47
C ALA A 19 -1.77 -16.51 5.73
N PHE A 20 -1.69 -15.17 5.59
CA PHE A 20 -2.43 -14.16 6.37
C PHE A 20 -1.82 -13.63 7.67
N ALA A 21 -0.61 -13.06 7.62
CA ALA A 21 -0.30 -11.94 8.51
C ALA A 21 -0.87 -10.65 7.88
N ALA A 22 -1.75 -9.94 8.59
CA ALA A 22 -2.18 -8.62 8.15
C ALA A 22 -0.98 -7.66 8.14
N GLU A 23 -0.78 -6.94 7.03
CA GLU A 23 0.26 -5.92 6.91
C GLU A 23 0.13 -4.91 8.05
N ASP A 24 1.24 -4.59 8.71
CA ASP A 24 1.23 -3.62 9.81
C ASP A 24 0.72 -2.26 9.31
N ARG A 25 -0.16 -1.63 10.10
CA ARG A 25 -0.77 -0.35 9.74
C ARG A 25 0.28 0.72 9.43
N ARG A 26 1.41 0.75 10.15
CA ARG A 26 2.48 1.72 9.90
C ARG A 26 3.10 1.47 8.53
N GLN A 27 3.33 0.21 8.17
CA GLN A 27 3.90 -0.14 6.88
C GLN A 27 3.01 0.33 5.73
N ARG A 28 1.69 0.09 5.84
CA ARG A 28 0.70 0.59 4.87
C ARG A 28 0.75 2.11 4.67
N VAL A 29 0.91 2.88 5.76
CA VAL A 29 1.05 4.35 5.68
C VAL A 29 2.35 4.76 4.99
N LEU A 30 3.46 4.03 5.21
CA LEU A 30 4.74 4.33 4.57
C LEU A 30 4.73 3.98 3.08
N ASP A 31 4.10 2.86 2.72
CA ASP A 31 3.97 2.43 1.33
C ASP A 31 3.10 3.40 0.54
N ASP A 32 1.97 3.84 1.11
CA ASP A 32 1.11 4.85 0.51
C ASP A 32 1.84 6.17 0.26
N ARG A 33 2.61 6.64 1.24
CA ARG A 33 3.45 7.84 1.07
C ARG A 33 4.39 7.67 -0.10
N THR A 34 5.09 6.53 -0.16
CA THR A 34 6.08 6.24 -1.20
C THR A 34 5.43 6.24 -2.59
N GLN A 35 4.29 5.56 -2.73
CA GLN A 35 3.55 5.48 -4.00
C GLN A 35 3.01 6.83 -4.45
N VAL A 36 2.41 7.61 -3.54
CA VAL A 36 1.85 8.93 -3.86
C VAL A 36 2.94 9.91 -4.27
N GLN A 37 4.09 9.88 -3.59
CA GLN A 37 5.23 10.74 -3.93
C GLN A 37 5.87 10.34 -5.27
N ALA A 38 5.90 9.05 -5.60
CA ALA A 38 6.45 8.57 -6.86
C ALA A 38 5.65 9.01 -8.10
N GLN A 39 4.34 9.30 -7.95
CA GLN A 39 3.51 9.82 -9.04
C GLN A 39 3.84 11.27 -9.42
N GLY A 40 4.48 12.03 -8.53
CA GLY A 40 4.97 13.40 -8.81
C GLY A 40 3.92 14.51 -8.77
N ASP A 41 2.64 14.19 -9.00
CA ASP A 41 1.56 15.20 -9.06
C ASP A 41 0.94 15.53 -7.69
N TRP A 42 1.30 14.79 -6.64
CA TRP A 42 0.66 14.90 -5.33
C TRP A 42 1.53 15.57 -4.27
N VAL A 43 0.91 16.46 -3.50
CA VAL A 43 1.47 17.00 -2.25
C VAL A 43 1.03 16.12 -1.09
N TYR A 44 1.94 15.34 -0.51
CA TYR A 44 1.62 14.42 0.58
C TYR A 44 1.68 15.09 1.96
N ASN A 45 0.57 15.05 2.70
CA ASN A 45 0.45 15.51 4.09
C ASN A 45 0.93 16.96 4.33
N ASP A 46 0.70 17.84 3.36
CA ASP A 46 1.01 19.27 3.45
C ASP A 46 -0.06 20.11 2.74
N LEU A 47 -1.12 20.44 3.47
CA LEU A 47 -2.23 21.22 2.95
C LEU A 47 -1.81 22.67 2.63
N GLY A 48 -0.82 23.21 3.33
CA GLY A 48 -0.29 24.56 3.11
C GLY A 48 0.32 24.66 1.72
N LYS A 49 1.27 23.78 1.42
CA LYS A 49 1.90 23.70 0.09
C LYS A 49 0.89 23.44 -1.02
N GLY A 50 -0.09 22.56 -0.79
CA GLY A 50 -1.18 22.32 -1.75
C GLY A 50 -1.99 23.59 -2.05
N THR A 51 -2.28 24.39 -1.03
CA THR A 51 -3.00 25.67 -1.16
C THR A 51 -2.16 26.72 -1.91
N GLU A 52 -0.86 26.80 -1.62
CA GLU A 52 0.07 27.69 -2.33
C GLU A 52 0.17 27.34 -3.81
N GLU A 53 0.28 26.06 -4.15
CA GLU A 53 0.39 25.58 -5.52
C GLU A 53 -0.89 25.83 -6.34
N ALA A 54 -2.06 25.63 -5.73
CA ALA A 54 -3.35 25.94 -6.34
C ALA A 54 -3.46 27.45 -6.67
N LYS A 55 -3.04 28.32 -5.73
CA LYS A 55 -2.99 29.78 -5.96
C LYS A 55 -2.01 30.13 -7.07
N ARG A 56 -0.81 29.54 -7.05
CA ARG A 56 0.27 29.80 -8.02
C ARG A 56 -0.16 29.42 -9.44
N THR A 57 -0.90 28.33 -9.59
CA THR A 57 -1.31 27.80 -10.89
C THR A 57 -2.69 28.29 -11.35
N GLY A 58 -3.48 28.88 -10.46
CA GLY A 58 -4.87 29.27 -10.74
C GLY A 58 -5.83 28.08 -10.94
N LYS A 59 -5.42 26.86 -10.54
CA LYS A 59 -6.22 25.64 -10.68
C LYS A 59 -6.92 25.28 -9.36
N PRO A 60 -8.10 24.62 -9.40
CA PRO A 60 -8.74 24.13 -8.18
C PRO A 60 -7.89 23.05 -7.49
N LEU A 61 -7.95 23.02 -6.16
CA LEU A 61 -7.27 22.03 -5.33
C LEU A 61 -8.18 20.82 -5.06
N LEU A 62 -7.72 19.62 -5.39
CA LEU A 62 -8.32 18.36 -4.95
C LEU A 62 -7.65 17.88 -3.66
N VAL A 63 -8.43 17.63 -2.62
CA VAL A 63 -7.94 17.10 -1.34
C VAL A 63 -8.51 15.70 -1.12
N VAL A 64 -7.63 14.72 -0.88
CA VAL A 64 -8.01 13.33 -0.59
C VAL A 64 -7.59 12.97 0.82
N LEU A 65 -8.52 12.47 1.62
CA LEU A 65 -8.27 11.91 2.95
C LEU A 65 -8.42 10.41 2.89
N ARG A 66 -7.32 9.68 3.11
CA ARG A 66 -7.31 8.22 3.14
C ARG A 66 -7.21 7.72 4.58
N CYS A 67 -8.18 6.92 4.99
CA CYS A 67 -8.10 6.15 6.22
C CYS A 67 -7.38 4.82 5.95
N ILE A 68 -6.44 4.46 6.82
CA ILE A 68 -5.75 3.17 6.79
C ILE A 68 -6.27 2.33 7.95
N PRO A 69 -6.99 1.22 7.66
CA PRO A 69 -7.49 0.33 8.69
C PRO A 69 -6.37 -0.43 9.38
#